data_AF-A0A2N2DHX0-F1
#
_entry.id   AF-A0A2N2DHX0-F1
#
_cell.length_a   1.000
_cell.length_b   1.000
_cell.length_c   1.000
_cell.angle_alpha   90.00
_cell.angle_beta   90.00
_cell.angle_gamma   90.00
#
_symmetry.space_group_name_H-M   'P 1'
#
loop_
_entity.id
_entity.type
_entity.pdbx_description
1 polymer ?
#
loop_
_entity_poly.entity_id
_entity_poly.type
_entity_poly.pdbx_seq_one_letter_code
_entity_poly.pdbx_strand_id
1 'polypeptide(L)'
;MKRIFAGIVKKDKGDGGLQPAIIKSIIFKLKNLKLKNKKLGAGIGIAVIIFAAGLFFFSGDSGASAEVVKAGRQDIEEYVLANGRVEVPSRQDFVARSSGLVEAVLVRPGDRVKAGQVLLRLDDDEPFMNLRQEEASLAARRAELARPGRPQDPKKDMPGA
;
A
#
# COMPACT_ATOMS: atom_id res chain seq x y z
N MET A 1 11.38 -16.00 -1.00
CA MET A 1 12.44 -14.95 -1.02
C MET A 1 13.49 -15.21 0.06
N LYS A 2 14.25 -16.30 -0.07
CA LYS A 2 15.51 -16.50 0.67
C LYS A 2 16.60 -15.75 -0.11
N ARG A 3 17.64 -15.24 0.58
CA ARG A 3 18.91 -14.63 0.05
C ARG A 3 19.00 -13.10 0.16
N ILE A 4 19.11 -12.56 1.37
CA ILE A 4 19.70 -11.21 1.54
C ILE A 4 20.64 -11.05 2.76
N PHE A 5 20.73 -12.04 3.67
CA PHE A 5 21.64 -11.96 4.84
C PHE A 5 22.86 -12.88 4.69
N ALA A 6 23.72 -12.62 3.70
CA ALA A 6 24.99 -13.31 3.56
C ALA A 6 26.12 -12.27 3.41
N GLY A 7 26.75 -11.89 4.53
CA GLY A 7 28.07 -11.26 4.43
C GLY A 7 28.38 -10.13 5.41
N ILE A 8 28.16 -10.29 6.72
CA ILE A 8 28.84 -9.44 7.71
C ILE A 8 29.17 -10.27 8.96
N VAL A 9 30.16 -11.16 8.87
CA VAL A 9 30.81 -11.73 10.07
C VAL A 9 32.31 -11.73 9.83
N LYS A 10 32.96 -10.60 10.15
CA LYS A 10 34.41 -10.54 10.25
C LYS A 10 34.77 -10.85 11.71
N LYS A 11 35.15 -12.11 11.93
CA LYS A 11 35.54 -12.68 13.23
C LYS A 11 36.90 -12.12 13.63
N ASP A 12 36.91 -11.05 14.41
CA ASP A 12 38.13 -10.51 14.98
C ASP A 12 38.50 -11.37 16.21
N LYS A 13 39.54 -12.20 16.04
CA LYS A 13 40.07 -13.07 17.10
C LYS A 13 41.05 -12.21 17.90
N GLY A 14 40.55 -11.61 18.98
CA GLY A 14 41.38 -10.86 19.92
C GLY A 14 42.26 -11.81 20.73
N ASP A 15 43.55 -11.78 20.46
CA ASP A 15 44.60 -12.58 21.09
C ASP A 15 44.87 -12.10 22.54
N GLY A 16 44.08 -12.60 23.48
CA GLY A 16 44.16 -12.26 24.91
C GLY A 16 44.96 -13.25 25.78
N GLY A 17 45.96 -13.94 25.23
CA GLY A 17 46.76 -14.92 25.97
C GLY A 17 48.22 -14.50 26.14
N LEU A 18 48.85 -14.80 27.30
CA LEU A 18 50.28 -14.62 27.52
C LEU A 18 51.08 -15.25 26.37
N GLN A 19 51.91 -14.43 25.71
CA GLN A 19 52.65 -14.83 24.51
C GLN A 19 53.50 -16.10 24.75
N PRO A 20 53.55 -17.05 23.79
CA PRO A 20 54.31 -18.30 23.93
C PRO A 20 55.82 -18.07 24.12
N ALA A 21 56.33 -16.89 23.75
CA ALA A 21 57.71 -16.47 23.98
C ALA A 21 58.03 -16.27 25.48
N ILE A 22 57.10 -15.74 26.27
CA ILE A 22 57.29 -15.49 27.71
C ILE A 22 57.32 -16.83 28.45
N ILE A 23 56.39 -17.73 28.13
CA ILE A 23 56.29 -19.09 28.68
C ILE A 23 57.60 -19.86 28.43
N LYS A 24 58.12 -19.80 27.21
CA LYS A 24 59.38 -20.47 26.83
C LYS A 24 60.58 -19.93 27.62
N SER A 25 60.61 -18.62 27.90
CA SER A 25 61.71 -17.99 28.65
C SER A 25 61.73 -18.38 30.14
N ILE A 26 60.56 -18.51 30.77
CA ILE A 26 60.42 -18.87 32.18
C ILE A 26 60.80 -20.34 32.39
N ILE A 27 60.33 -21.23 31.52
CA ILE A 27 60.70 -22.65 31.51
C ILE A 27 62.22 -22.82 31.31
N PHE A 28 62.82 -22.02 30.41
CA PHE A 28 64.25 -22.07 30.15
C PHE A 28 65.09 -21.63 31.37
N LYS A 29 64.71 -20.55 32.06
CA LYS A 29 65.38 -20.10 33.29
C LYS A 29 65.27 -21.10 34.43
N LEU A 30 64.13 -21.80 34.57
CA LEU A 30 63.95 -22.82 35.60
C LEU A 30 64.88 -24.02 35.40
N LYS A 31 65.16 -24.41 34.14
CA LYS A 31 65.94 -25.60 33.81
C LYS A 31 67.42 -25.49 34.17
N ASN A 32 67.96 -24.27 34.29
CA ASN A 32 69.38 -24.01 34.52
C ASN A 32 69.75 -23.70 35.98
N LEU A 33 68.83 -23.90 36.92
CA LEU A 33 69.06 -23.62 38.33
C LEU A 33 69.75 -24.81 39.02
N LYS A 34 71.08 -24.75 39.18
CA LYS A 34 71.85 -25.78 39.89
C LYS A 34 71.58 -25.70 41.40
N LEU A 35 70.76 -26.62 41.92
CA LEU A 35 70.46 -26.73 43.34
C LEU A 35 71.58 -27.47 44.09
N LYS A 36 72.42 -26.72 44.82
CA LYS A 36 73.59 -27.27 45.52
C LYS A 36 73.25 -27.96 46.85
N ASN A 37 72.06 -27.75 47.43
CA ASN A 37 71.64 -28.28 48.74
C ASN A 37 70.23 -28.94 48.69
N LYS A 38 70.13 -30.23 49.10
CA LYS A 38 68.88 -31.04 49.00
C LYS A 38 67.68 -30.46 49.79
N LYS A 39 67.93 -29.71 50.87
CA LYS A 39 66.87 -29.04 51.67
C LYS A 39 66.34 -27.75 51.03
N LEU A 40 67.19 -26.99 50.33
CA LEU A 40 66.74 -25.80 49.57
C LEU A 40 65.90 -26.19 48.35
N GLY A 41 66.16 -27.36 47.76
CA GLY A 41 65.38 -27.83 46.60
C GLY A 41 63.95 -28.22 46.91
N ALA A 42 63.69 -28.74 48.10
CA ALA A 42 62.33 -28.98 48.56
C ALA A 42 61.55 -27.65 48.73
N GLY A 43 62.19 -26.63 49.31
CA GLY A 43 61.57 -25.32 49.51
C GLY A 43 61.26 -24.56 48.22
N ILE A 44 62.21 -24.56 47.27
CA ILE A 44 62.01 -23.93 45.95
C ILE A 44 60.95 -24.69 45.14
N GLY A 45 60.92 -26.02 45.22
CA GLY A 45 59.89 -26.84 44.59
C GLY A 45 58.48 -26.48 45.08
N ILE A 46 58.30 -26.36 46.40
CA ILE A 46 57.01 -25.97 46.99
C ILE A 46 56.62 -24.54 46.59
N ALA A 47 57.56 -23.59 46.61
CA ALA A 47 57.29 -22.22 46.18
C ALA A 47 56.89 -22.13 44.70
N VAL A 48 57.51 -22.92 43.82
CA VAL A 48 57.15 -23.00 42.39
C VAL A 48 55.77 -23.60 42.21
N ILE A 49 55.40 -24.64 42.99
CA ILE A 49 54.07 -25.25 42.91
C ILE A 49 52.99 -24.27 43.38
N ILE A 50 53.22 -23.54 44.47
CA ILE A 50 52.28 -22.53 44.97
C ILE A 50 52.15 -21.37 43.98
N PHE A 51 53.26 -20.93 43.38
CA PHE A 51 53.25 -19.87 42.38
C PHE A 51 52.54 -20.30 41.08
N ALA A 52 52.74 -21.55 40.65
CA ALA A 52 52.04 -22.14 39.51
C ALA A 52 50.53 -22.31 39.80
N ALA A 53 50.16 -22.74 41.01
CA ALA A 53 48.77 -22.84 41.43
C ALA A 53 48.10 -21.45 41.50
N GLY A 54 48.81 -20.44 42.02
CA GLY A 54 48.34 -19.05 42.05
C GLY A 54 48.16 -18.47 40.64
N LEU A 55 49.10 -18.73 39.73
CA LEU A 55 48.97 -18.34 38.32
C LEU A 55 47.82 -19.07 37.61
N PHE A 56 47.57 -20.33 37.94
CA PHE A 56 46.47 -21.11 37.36
C PHE A 56 45.10 -20.61 37.85
N PHE A 57 44.98 -20.31 39.15
CA PHE A 57 43.76 -19.72 39.72
C PHE A 57 43.51 -18.29 39.19
N PHE A 58 44.57 -17.51 38.97
CA PHE A 58 44.46 -16.15 38.43
C PHE A 58 44.27 -16.11 36.89
N SER A 59 44.62 -17.19 36.18
CA SER A 59 44.34 -17.32 34.74
C SER A 59 42.95 -17.88 34.44
N GLY A 60 42.15 -18.16 35.48
CA GLY A 60 40.79 -18.70 35.40
C GLY A 60 39.72 -17.64 35.21
N ASP A 61 39.92 -16.68 34.30
CA ASP A 61 38.85 -15.83 33.79
C ASP A 61 38.79 -15.97 32.28
N SER A 62 38.43 -17.17 31.82
CA SER A 62 37.88 -17.33 30.48
C SER A 62 36.45 -16.80 30.52
N GLY A 63 36.33 -15.48 30.57
CA GLY A 63 35.09 -14.75 30.44
C GLY A 63 34.31 -15.30 29.25
N ALA A 64 33.04 -15.66 29.50
CA ALA A 64 32.18 -16.27 28.50
C ALA A 64 32.22 -15.45 27.20
N SER A 65 32.73 -16.07 26.13
CA SER A 65 32.82 -15.45 24.81
C SER A 65 31.41 -15.28 24.24
N ALA A 66 30.77 -14.16 24.55
CA ALA A 66 29.51 -13.76 23.93
C ALA A 66 29.77 -13.30 22.49
N GLU A 67 28.93 -13.76 21.56
CA GLU A 67 28.94 -13.26 20.19
C GLU A 67 28.38 -11.83 20.18
N VAL A 68 29.23 -10.85 19.96
CA VAL A 68 28.84 -9.43 19.90
C VAL A 68 28.74 -9.01 18.45
N VAL A 69 27.58 -8.47 18.07
CA VAL A 69 27.36 -7.84 16.75
C VAL A 69 27.35 -6.33 16.93
N LYS A 70 28.17 -5.62 16.15
CA LYS A 70 28.26 -4.15 16.19
C LYS A 70 27.01 -3.54 15.56
N ALA A 71 26.21 -2.80 16.34
CA ALA A 71 25.05 -2.08 15.84
C ALA A 71 25.48 -0.87 14.98
N GLY A 72 24.84 -0.69 13.83
CA GLY A 72 25.02 0.44 12.93
C GLY A 72 23.68 1.10 12.61
N ARG A 73 23.67 2.42 12.40
CA ARG A 73 22.46 3.14 12.00
C ARG A 73 22.24 2.95 10.50
N GLN A 74 21.03 2.54 10.13
CA GLN A 74 20.58 2.49 8.75
C GLN A 74 19.18 3.09 8.66
N ASP A 75 18.86 3.67 7.51
CA ASP A 75 17.51 4.13 7.22
C ASP A 75 16.64 2.92 6.88
N ILE A 76 15.46 2.85 7.48
CA ILE A 76 14.50 1.76 7.29
C ILE A 76 13.32 2.35 6.52
N GLU A 77 13.07 1.81 5.34
CA GLU A 77 11.90 2.16 4.54
C GLU A 77 10.82 1.10 4.75
N GLU A 78 9.68 1.50 5.29
CA GLU A 78 8.51 0.65 5.46
C GLU A 78 7.52 0.88 4.32
N TYR A 79 7.28 -0.16 3.53
CA TYR A 79 6.34 -0.13 2.42
C TYR A 79 5.02 -0.78 2.85
N VAL A 80 3.95 0.02 2.89
CA VAL A 80 2.59 -0.49 3.10
C VAL A 80 1.93 -0.73 1.74
N LEU A 81 1.67 -1.99 1.41
CA LEU A 81 0.94 -2.38 0.20
C LEU A 81 -0.57 -2.41 0.48
N ALA A 82 -1.29 -1.43 -0.05
CA ALA A 82 -2.74 -1.41 -0.03
C ALA A 82 -3.30 -1.86 -1.39
N ASN A 83 -4.17 -2.86 -1.39
CA ASN A 83 -4.92 -3.29 -2.57
C ASN A 83 -6.29 -2.62 -2.57
N GLY A 84 -6.73 -2.15 -3.73
CA GLY A 84 -8.05 -1.54 -3.91
C GLY A 84 -8.70 -2.00 -5.22
N ARG A 85 -10.04 -1.97 -5.26
CA ARG A 85 -10.80 -2.20 -6.50
C ARG A 85 -11.15 -0.86 -7.11
N VAL A 86 -10.85 -0.70 -8.40
CA VAL A 86 -11.31 0.45 -9.18
C VAL A 86 -12.73 0.15 -9.64
N GLU A 87 -13.68 0.96 -9.20
CA GLU A 87 -15.08 0.89 -9.63
C GLU A 87 -15.43 2.11 -10.46
N VAL A 88 -16.26 1.91 -11.49
CA VAL A 88 -16.72 3.00 -12.34
C VAL A 88 -17.75 3.80 -11.54
N PRO A 89 -17.63 5.13 -11.45
CA PRO A 89 -18.51 5.95 -10.60
C PRO A 89 -19.99 5.87 -10.98
N SER A 90 -20.30 5.57 -12.24
CA SER A 90 -21.67 5.33 -12.68
C SER A 90 -21.70 4.52 -13.99
N ARG A 91 -22.58 3.52 -14.04
CA ARG A 91 -23.04 2.89 -15.28
C ARG A 91 -24.50 3.25 -15.45
N GLN A 92 -24.84 3.87 -16.57
CA GLN A 92 -26.22 4.21 -16.92
C GLN A 92 -26.55 3.55 -18.25
N ASP A 93 -27.64 2.79 -18.24
CA ASP A 93 -28.20 2.21 -19.45
C ASP A 93 -29.31 3.15 -19.94
N PHE A 94 -29.20 3.60 -21.19
CA PHE A 94 -30.16 4.49 -21.81
C PHE A 94 -31.19 3.68 -22.60
N VAL A 95 -32.46 3.91 -22.33
CA VAL A 95 -33.59 3.30 -23.04
C VAL A 95 -34.46 4.42 -23.60
N ALA A 96 -34.95 4.25 -24.82
CA ALA A 96 -35.91 5.17 -25.40
C ALA A 96 -37.18 5.23 -24.54
N ARG A 97 -37.66 6.44 -24.23
CA ARG A 97 -38.86 6.64 -23.40
C ARG A 97 -40.14 6.35 -24.17
N SER A 98 -40.13 6.56 -25.48
CA SER A 98 -41.22 6.25 -26.40
C SER A 98 -40.82 5.08 -27.32
N SER A 99 -41.81 4.28 -27.69
CA SER A 99 -41.70 3.31 -28.78
C SER A 99 -41.82 4.03 -30.12
N GLY A 100 -40.92 3.74 -31.06
CA GLY A 100 -40.93 4.32 -32.40
C GLY A 100 -39.94 3.61 -33.32
N LEU A 101 -39.98 3.93 -34.61
CA LEU A 101 -38.99 3.46 -35.57
C LEU A 101 -37.69 4.24 -35.40
N VAL A 102 -36.54 3.56 -35.50
CA VAL A 102 -35.23 4.23 -35.48
C VAL A 102 -34.99 4.84 -36.86
N GLU A 103 -34.92 6.17 -36.92
CA GLU A 103 -34.58 6.89 -38.14
C GLU A 103 -33.06 6.93 -38.35
N ALA A 104 -32.30 7.24 -37.29
CA ALA A 104 -30.85 7.34 -37.38
C ALA A 104 -30.15 7.05 -36.04
N VAL A 105 -29.01 6.36 -36.11
CA VAL A 105 -28.05 6.21 -35.00
C VAL A 105 -26.88 7.16 -35.26
N LEU A 106 -26.62 8.07 -34.32
CA LEU A 106 -25.66 9.17 -34.50
C LEU A 106 -24.31 8.93 -33.81
N VAL A 107 -24.15 7.79 -33.15
CA VAL A 107 -22.95 7.44 -32.37
C VAL A 107 -22.50 6.02 -32.65
N ARG A 108 -21.21 5.74 -32.48
CA ARG A 108 -20.65 4.39 -32.66
C ARG A 108 -20.24 3.79 -31.31
N PRO A 109 -20.19 2.45 -31.21
CA PRO A 109 -19.67 1.79 -30.02
C PRO A 109 -18.25 2.28 -29.68
N GLY A 110 -18.06 2.72 -28.43
CA GLY A 110 -16.78 3.24 -27.93
C GLY A 110 -16.60 4.75 -28.05
N ASP A 111 -17.51 5.47 -28.70
CA ASP A 111 -17.46 6.94 -28.77
C ASP A 111 -17.73 7.56 -27.38
N ARG A 112 -17.00 8.63 -27.04
CA ARG A 112 -17.24 9.43 -25.83
C ARG A 112 -18.34 10.45 -26.10
N VAL A 113 -19.40 10.42 -25.31
CA VAL A 113 -20.57 11.32 -25.44
C VAL A 113 -20.70 12.24 -24.24
N LYS A 114 -21.27 13.43 -24.46
CA LYS A 114 -21.54 14.42 -23.39
C LYS A 114 -23.01 14.42 -23.00
N ALA A 115 -23.31 14.93 -21.81
CA ALA A 115 -24.68 15.14 -21.38
C ALA A 115 -25.42 16.05 -22.37
N GLY A 116 -26.63 15.64 -22.76
CA GLY A 116 -27.46 16.35 -23.75
C GLY A 116 -27.12 16.08 -25.21
N GLN A 117 -26.12 15.27 -25.52
CA GLN A 117 -25.83 14.86 -26.89
C GLN A 117 -26.87 13.86 -27.39
N VAL A 118 -27.40 14.10 -28.60
CA VAL A 118 -28.33 13.18 -29.25
C VAL A 118 -27.58 11.94 -29.72
N LEU A 119 -28.02 10.76 -29.27
CA LEU A 119 -27.41 9.47 -29.61
C LEU A 119 -28.15 8.76 -30.76
N LEU A 120 -29.46 8.96 -30.80
CA LEU A 120 -30.42 8.28 -31.67
C LEU A 120 -31.51 9.27 -32.01
N ARG A 121 -32.04 9.20 -33.23
CA ARG A 121 -33.28 9.87 -33.63
C ARG A 121 -34.35 8.82 -33.92
N LEU A 122 -35.51 9.00 -33.32
CA LEU A 122 -36.71 8.21 -33.62
C LEU A 122 -37.52 8.97 -34.67
N ASP A 123 -38.31 8.22 -35.44
CA ASP A 123 -39.29 8.81 -36.34
C ASP A 123 -40.41 9.48 -35.51
N ASP A 124 -40.61 10.78 -35.75
CA ASP A 124 -41.45 11.67 -34.94
C ASP A 124 -42.69 12.18 -35.71
N ASP A 125 -43.00 11.61 -36.88
CA ASP A 125 -44.11 12.09 -37.74
C ASP A 125 -45.48 12.09 -37.04
N GLU A 126 -45.86 10.98 -36.40
CA GLU A 126 -47.13 10.86 -35.69
C GLU A 126 -47.21 11.79 -34.44
N PRO A 127 -46.20 11.83 -33.55
CA PRO A 127 -46.13 12.81 -32.47
C PRO A 127 -46.24 14.26 -32.95
N PHE A 128 -45.59 14.61 -34.06
CA PHE A 128 -45.59 15.97 -34.59
C PHE A 128 -46.94 16.36 -35.15
N MET A 129 -47.62 15.46 -35.85
CA MET A 129 -48.98 15.68 -36.34
C MET A 129 -49.98 15.87 -35.20
N ASN A 130 -49.88 15.07 -34.14
CA ASN A 130 -50.70 15.23 -32.94
C ASN A 130 -50.46 16.58 -32.25
N LEU A 131 -49.20 17.01 -32.15
CA LEU A 131 -48.87 18.33 -31.59
C LEU A 131 -49.54 19.46 -32.39
N ARG A 132 -49.47 19.41 -33.72
CA ARG A 132 -50.11 20.44 -34.58
C ARG A 132 -51.63 20.44 -34.46
N GLN A 133 -52.26 19.28 -34.33
CA GLN A 133 -53.70 19.14 -34.10
C GLN A 133 -54.11 19.83 -32.78
N GLU A 134 -53.35 19.59 -31.72
CA GLU A 134 -53.61 20.17 -30.39
C GLU A 134 -53.37 21.68 -30.37
N GLU A 135 -52.31 22.17 -31.03
CA GLU A 135 -52.05 23.60 -31.17
C GLU A 135 -53.16 24.31 -31.93
N ALA A 136 -53.66 23.73 -33.02
CA ALA A 136 -54.81 24.25 -33.77
C ALA A 136 -56.08 24.29 -32.91
N SER A 137 -56.32 23.23 -32.13
CA SER A 137 -57.45 23.13 -31.21
C SER A 137 -57.39 24.19 -30.10
N LEU A 138 -56.18 24.44 -29.55
CA LEU A 138 -55.93 25.47 -28.57
C LEU A 138 -56.13 26.87 -29.16
N ALA A 139 -55.66 27.11 -30.38
CA ALA A 139 -55.84 28.38 -31.09
C ALA A 139 -57.33 28.67 -31.34
N ALA A 140 -58.12 27.66 -31.75
CA ALA A 140 -59.56 27.80 -31.96
C ALA A 140 -60.30 28.18 -30.66
N ARG A 141 -60.00 27.50 -29.55
CA ARG A 141 -60.59 27.81 -28.23
C ARG A 141 -60.20 29.20 -27.75
N ARG A 142 -58.94 29.61 -27.94
CA ARG A 142 -58.49 30.96 -27.60
C ARG A 142 -59.20 32.02 -28.43
N ALA A 143 -59.40 31.78 -29.72
CA ALA A 143 -60.15 32.68 -30.58
C ALA A 143 -61.64 32.77 -30.19
N GLU A 144 -62.22 31.68 -29.69
CA GLU A 144 -63.59 31.67 -29.17
C GLU A 144 -63.74 32.51 -27.90
N LEU A 145 -62.79 32.41 -26.96
CA LEU A 145 -62.76 33.24 -25.74
C LEU A 145 -62.42 34.71 -26.02
N ALA A 146 -61.57 34.96 -27.00
CA ALA A 146 -61.17 36.31 -27.40
C ALA A 146 -62.24 37.04 -28.22
N ARG A 147 -63.31 36.36 -28.66
CA ARG A 147 -64.47 37.03 -29.23
C ARG A 147 -65.15 37.82 -28.12
N PRO A 148 -65.11 39.17 -28.15
CA PRO A 148 -65.91 39.96 -27.22
C PRO A 148 -67.36 39.56 -27.41
N GLY A 149 -68.05 39.28 -26.29
CA GLY A 149 -69.32 38.59 -26.25
C GLY A 149 -70.25 39.01 -27.38
N ARG A 150 -70.60 38.05 -28.26
CA ARG A 150 -71.84 38.21 -29.00
C ARG A 150 -72.95 38.28 -27.94
N PRO A 151 -73.82 39.29 -27.97
CA PRO A 151 -75.05 39.24 -27.20
C PRO A 151 -75.73 37.91 -27.54
N GLN A 152 -75.81 37.01 -26.57
CA GLN A 152 -76.77 35.92 -26.65
C GLN A 152 -78.12 36.60 -26.45
N ASP A 153 -78.77 37.00 -27.55
CA ASP A 153 -80.13 37.52 -27.49
C ASP A 153 -81.04 36.40 -26.97
N PRO A 154 -81.57 36.47 -25.74
CA PRO A 154 -82.32 35.38 -25.12
C PRO A 154 -83.73 35.17 -25.73
N LYS A 155 -84.05 35.87 -26.82
CA LYS A 155 -85.42 35.97 -27.37
C LYS A 155 -85.68 35.10 -28.59
N LYS A 156 -84.70 34.36 -29.13
CA LYS A 156 -84.91 33.56 -30.34
C LYS A 156 -85.32 32.09 -30.09
N ASP A 157 -85.27 31.64 -28.84
CA ASP A 157 -85.56 30.24 -28.47
C ASP A 157 -86.89 30.06 -27.72
N MET A 158 -87.80 31.05 -27.71
CA MET A 158 -89.17 30.78 -27.24
C MET A 158 -89.94 30.05 -28.36
N PRO A 159 -90.35 28.78 -28.16
CA PRO A 159 -91.26 28.13 -29.08
C PRO A 159 -92.57 28.93 -29.13
N GLY A 160 -93.01 29.23 -30.35
CA GLY A 160 -94.22 30.02 -30.61
C GLY A 160 -95.45 29.44 -29.90
N ALA A 161 -96.22 30.34 -29.29
CA ALA A 161 -97.62 30.13 -28.96
C ALA A 161 -98.48 30.22 -30.22
#